data_AF-A0A919ZSR8-F1
#
_entry.id   AF-A0A919ZSR8-F1
#
_cell.length_a   1.000
_cell.length_b   1.000
_cell.length_c   1.000
_cell.angle_alpha   90.00
_cell.angle_beta   90.00
_cell.angle_gamma   90.00
#
_symmetry.space_group_name_H-M   'P 1'
#
loop_
_entity.id
_entity.type
_entity.pdbx_description
1 polymer ?
#
loop_
_entity_poly.entity_id
_entity_poly.type
_entity_poly.pdbx_seq_one_letter_code
_entity_poly.pdbx_strand_id
1 'polypeptide(L)'
;MVERRCGCLFQLHRLCTWTINDMSWFKDQMYCTLLCEKDRYGNKSRLEIFKESGVKLNNITFSGNPEPVDKQIAYEIGAWFIAYLVNEHGEDKILDIYSLYEEFGFEKSFEMQFGKDYRTYLEEFYEFLDLPEDEIMAILLSN
;
A
#
# COMPACT_ATOMS: atom_id res chain seq x y z
N MET A 1 -24.07 8.55 3.25
CA MET A 1 -23.94 7.53 2.20
C MET A 1 -22.50 7.66 1.69
N VAL A 2 -21.67 6.68 2.07
CA VAL A 2 -20.22 6.46 1.86
C VAL A 2 -19.40 7.63 1.31
N GLU A 3 -18.96 8.52 2.20
CA GLU A 3 -18.08 9.65 1.89
C GLU A 3 -16.61 9.25 2.15
N ARG A 4 -15.76 9.41 1.12
CA ARG A 4 -14.30 9.56 1.17
C ARG A 4 -13.48 8.43 1.83
N ARG A 5 -13.13 7.39 1.07
CA ARG A 5 -12.02 6.46 1.41
C ARG A 5 -11.14 6.07 0.21
N CYS A 6 -10.85 7.00 -0.69
CA CYS A 6 -9.73 6.88 -1.64
C CYS A 6 -8.48 7.61 -1.12
N GLY A 7 -8.20 7.50 0.18
CA GLY A 7 -7.10 8.21 0.84
C GLY A 7 -5.70 7.71 0.46
N CYS A 8 -5.54 6.41 0.18
CA CYS A 8 -4.22 5.83 -0.14
C CYS A 8 -3.63 6.41 -1.42
N LEU A 9 -4.44 6.47 -2.48
CA LEU A 9 -3.96 6.92 -3.78
C LEU A 9 -3.76 8.43 -3.83
N PHE A 10 -4.55 9.21 -3.09
CA PHE A 10 -4.31 10.66 -2.97
C PHE A 10 -3.07 10.96 -2.13
N GLN A 11 -2.73 10.16 -1.11
CA GLN A 11 -1.48 10.31 -0.34
C GLN A 11 -0.26 9.94 -1.19
N LEU A 12 -0.31 8.82 -1.93
CA LEU A 12 0.72 8.44 -2.90
C LEU A 12 0.86 9.46 -4.02
N HIS A 13 -0.23 9.95 -4.61
CA HIS A 13 -0.19 10.97 -5.65
C HIS A 13 0.28 12.32 -5.10
N ARG A 14 -0.02 12.67 -3.83
CA ARG A 14 0.55 13.88 -3.19
C ARG A 14 2.02 13.72 -2.82
N LEU A 15 2.48 12.51 -2.51
CA LEU A 15 3.90 12.18 -2.34
C LEU A 15 4.63 12.24 -3.69
N CYS A 16 4.07 11.67 -4.76
CA CYS A 16 4.63 11.72 -6.11
C CYS A 16 4.62 13.13 -6.72
N THR A 17 3.58 13.94 -6.47
CA THR A 17 3.46 15.30 -7.06
C THR A 17 4.26 16.39 -6.33
N TRP A 18 4.78 16.15 -5.12
CA TRP A 18 5.56 17.15 -4.37
C TRP A 18 7.09 17.00 -4.47
N THR A 19 7.65 15.90 -4.99
CA THR A 19 9.11 15.71 -5.01
C THR A 19 9.63 15.14 -6.33
N ILE A 20 9.52 15.92 -7.41
CA ILE A 20 10.44 15.78 -8.55
C ILE A 20 11.86 16.26 -8.15
N ASN A 21 12.04 16.90 -6.97
CA ASN A 21 13.32 17.48 -6.55
C ASN A 21 14.09 16.75 -5.43
N ASP A 22 13.53 15.76 -4.74
CA ASP A 22 14.28 14.98 -3.71
C ASP A 22 13.74 13.56 -3.53
N MET A 23 14.27 12.62 -4.32
CA MET A 23 13.99 11.18 -4.20
C MET A 23 14.54 10.55 -2.93
N SER A 24 15.48 11.19 -2.22
CA SER A 24 16.07 10.64 -0.99
C SER A 24 15.09 10.75 0.16
N TRP A 25 14.50 11.94 0.35
CA TRP A 25 13.48 12.14 1.38
C TRP A 25 12.29 11.20 1.18
N PHE A 26 11.83 11.01 -0.05
CA PHE A 26 10.72 10.09 -0.34
C PHE A 26 11.04 8.65 0.05
N LYS A 27 12.25 8.17 -0.29
CA LYS A 27 12.70 6.83 0.11
C LYS A 27 12.80 6.69 1.62
N ASP A 28 13.31 7.68 2.32
CA ASP A 28 13.40 7.67 3.78
C ASP A 28 12.00 7.65 4.42
N GLN A 29 11.03 8.38 3.85
CA GLN A 29 9.65 8.32 4.32
C GLN A 29 9.03 6.94 4.08
N MET A 30 9.13 6.41 2.87
CA MET A 30 8.60 5.09 2.53
C MET A 30 9.23 4.00 3.39
N TYR A 31 10.55 4.07 3.59
CA TYR A 31 11.27 3.20 4.51
C TYR A 31 10.64 3.25 5.90
N CYS A 32 10.45 4.45 6.45
CA CYS A 32 9.90 4.58 7.78
C CYS A 32 8.45 4.12 7.91
N THR A 33 7.62 4.22 6.88
CA THR A 33 6.24 3.73 6.94
C THR A 33 6.14 2.20 7.04
N LEU A 34 7.22 1.47 6.72
CA LEU A 34 7.25 0.02 6.80
C LEU A 34 8.18 -0.50 7.91
N LEU A 35 9.42 -0.01 7.94
CA LEU A 35 10.55 -0.65 8.62
C LEU A 35 11.12 0.15 9.80
N CYS A 36 10.84 1.46 9.94
CA CYS A 36 11.37 2.22 11.08
C CYS A 36 10.85 1.65 12.41
N GLU A 37 11.78 1.21 13.26
CA GLU A 37 11.49 0.63 14.57
C GLU A 37 11.30 1.68 15.68
N LYS A 38 11.83 2.90 15.51
CA LYS A 38 11.81 3.97 16.53
C LYS A 38 10.82 5.06 16.14
N ASP A 39 9.58 4.92 16.58
CA ASP A 39 8.53 5.92 16.33
C ASP A 39 7.42 5.91 17.41
N ARG A 40 6.27 6.52 17.11
CA ARG A 40 5.04 6.51 17.94
C ARG A 40 4.58 5.12 18.41
N TYR A 41 5.00 4.04 17.74
CA TYR A 41 4.62 2.65 18.00
C TYR A 41 5.64 1.86 18.84
N GLY A 42 6.68 2.52 19.34
CA GLY A 42 7.63 1.93 20.30
C GLY A 42 8.90 1.44 19.63
N ASN A 43 9.22 0.15 19.79
CA ASN A 43 10.44 -0.51 19.30
C ASN A 43 10.12 -1.58 18.24
N LYS A 44 8.99 -1.47 17.55
CA LYS A 44 8.58 -2.40 16.48
C LYS A 44 8.30 -1.60 15.23
N SER A 45 8.69 -2.15 14.10
CA SER A 45 8.31 -1.64 12.79
C SER A 45 6.81 -1.80 12.53
N ARG A 46 6.27 -1.04 11.59
CA ARG A 46 4.87 -1.17 11.19
C ARG A 46 4.59 -2.51 10.53
N LEU A 47 5.56 -3.04 9.79
CA LEU A 47 5.50 -4.36 9.20
C LEU A 47 5.36 -5.45 10.27
N GLU A 48 6.15 -5.40 11.34
CA GLU A 48 6.03 -6.34 12.45
C GLU A 48 4.68 -6.24 13.13
N ILE A 49 4.21 -5.02 13.44
CA ILE A 49 2.91 -4.82 14.08
C ILE A 49 1.79 -5.36 13.18
N PHE A 50 1.87 -5.12 11.87
CA PHE A 50 0.91 -5.65 10.92
C PHE A 50 0.94 -7.18 10.87
N LYS A 51 2.12 -7.81 10.75
CA LYS A 51 2.27 -9.27 10.74
C LYS A 51 1.76 -9.91 12.03
N GLU A 52 2.09 -9.34 13.19
CA GLU A 52 1.64 -9.82 14.49
C GLU A 52 0.13 -9.73 14.69
N SER A 53 -0.54 -8.78 14.05
CA SER A 53 -2.00 -8.67 14.12
C SER A 53 -2.73 -9.86 13.48
N GLY A 54 -2.10 -10.54 12.51
CA GLY A 54 -2.71 -11.61 11.73
C GLY A 54 -3.88 -11.17 10.83
N VAL A 55 -4.14 -9.86 10.71
CA VAL A 55 -5.25 -9.34 9.90
C VAL A 55 -4.76 -9.03 8.48
N LYS A 56 -5.37 -9.67 7.48
CA LYS A 56 -5.15 -9.34 6.07
C LYS A 56 -5.70 -7.95 5.73
N LEU A 57 -5.02 -7.21 4.85
CA LEU A 57 -5.40 -5.87 4.37
C LEU A 57 -6.89 -5.77 3.96
N ASN A 58 -7.39 -6.77 3.24
CA ASN A 58 -8.78 -6.81 2.76
C ASN A 58 -9.82 -7.09 3.85
N ASN A 59 -9.38 -7.41 5.07
CA ASN A 59 -10.24 -7.68 6.23
C ASN A 59 -10.14 -6.57 7.31
N ILE A 60 -9.43 -5.47 7.05
CA ILE A 60 -9.31 -4.37 8.00
C ILE A 60 -10.62 -3.58 8.04
N THR A 61 -11.22 -3.48 9.23
CA THR A 61 -12.44 -2.71 9.46
C THR A 61 -12.14 -1.45 10.28
N PHE A 62 -12.42 -0.28 9.70
CA PHE A 62 -12.16 1.03 10.33
C PHE A 62 -13.24 1.47 11.35
N SER A 63 -14.13 0.55 11.73
CA SER A 63 -15.31 0.80 12.57
C SER A 63 -15.35 -0.03 13.85
N GLY A 64 -14.36 -0.90 14.09
CA GLY A 64 -14.23 -1.65 15.34
C GLY A 64 -13.59 -0.81 16.45
N ASN A 65 -13.95 -1.04 17.72
CA ASN A 65 -13.26 -0.46 18.87
C ASN A 65 -13.03 -1.56 19.94
N PRO A 66 -11.77 -1.88 20.31
CA PRO A 66 -10.54 -1.38 19.68
C PRO A 66 -10.41 -1.91 18.26
N GLU A 67 -9.72 -1.14 17.43
CA GLU A 67 -9.38 -1.60 16.07
C GLU A 67 -8.34 -2.70 16.16
N PRO A 68 -8.42 -3.73 15.29
CA PRO A 68 -7.46 -4.82 15.31
C PRO A 68 -6.05 -4.38 14.89
N VAL A 69 -5.94 -3.31 14.09
CA VAL A 69 -4.69 -2.67 13.65
C VAL A 69 -4.93 -1.16 13.64
N ASP A 70 -3.93 -0.37 14.04
CA ASP A 70 -3.98 1.09 13.94
C ASP A 70 -4.25 1.51 12.49
N LYS A 71 -5.25 2.38 12.26
CA LYS A 71 -5.62 2.86 10.91
C LYS A 71 -4.43 3.31 10.08
N GLN A 72 -3.46 4.00 10.69
CA GLN A 72 -2.31 4.53 10.00
C GLN A 72 -1.42 3.40 9.46
N ILE A 73 -1.20 2.34 10.22
CA ILE A 73 -0.47 1.15 9.76
C ILE A 73 -1.19 0.52 8.58
N ALA A 74 -2.53 0.40 8.65
CA ALA A 74 -3.33 -0.11 7.52
C ALA A 74 -3.17 0.75 6.25
N TYR A 75 -3.14 2.08 6.39
CA TYR A 75 -2.89 3.00 5.27
C TYR A 75 -1.49 2.86 4.70
N GLU A 76 -0.48 2.72 5.57
CA GLU A 76 0.93 2.60 5.19
C GLU A 76 1.22 1.30 4.46
N ILE A 77 0.74 0.16 4.98
CA ILE A 77 0.86 -1.14 4.30
C ILE A 77 0.07 -1.13 2.97
N GLY A 78 -1.10 -0.49 2.94
CA GLY A 78 -1.87 -0.31 1.72
C GLY A 78 -1.14 0.54 0.66
N ALA A 79 -0.35 1.54 1.08
CA ALA A 79 0.46 2.33 0.15
C ALA A 79 1.60 1.49 -0.45
N TRP A 80 2.24 0.64 0.35
CA TRP A 80 3.24 -0.31 -0.15
C TRP A 80 2.68 -1.33 -1.14
N PHE A 81 1.43 -1.78 -0.94
CA PHE A 81 0.76 -2.64 -1.92
C PHE A 81 0.57 -1.94 -3.28
N ILE A 82 0.22 -0.65 -3.27
CA ILE A 82 0.13 0.13 -4.52
C ILE A 82 1.52 0.30 -5.15
N ALA A 83 2.56 0.59 -4.37
CA ALA A 83 3.93 0.68 -4.88
C ALA A 83 4.39 -0.63 -5.54
N TYR A 84 4.07 -1.77 -4.94
CA TYR A 84 4.31 -3.09 -5.52
C TYR A 84 3.62 -3.26 -6.89
N LEU A 85 2.34 -2.91 -7.00
CA LEU A 85 1.61 -2.98 -8.27
C LEU A 85 2.18 -2.02 -9.33
N VAL A 86 2.58 -0.80 -8.93
CA VAL A 86 3.22 0.16 -9.84
C VAL A 86 4.54 -0.40 -10.38
N ASN A 87 5.34 -1.04 -9.53
CA ASN A 87 6.61 -1.65 -9.96
C ASN A 87 6.39 -2.79 -10.97
N GLU A 88 5.33 -3.60 -10.82
CA GLU A 88 5.04 -4.70 -11.75
C GLU A 88 4.36 -4.26 -13.05
N HIS A 89 3.58 -3.18 -13.02
CA HIS A 89 2.63 -2.86 -14.08
C HIS A 89 2.70 -1.43 -14.62
N GLY A 90 3.47 -0.55 -13.99
CA GLY A 90 3.52 0.88 -14.29
C GLY A 90 2.39 1.67 -13.62
N GLU A 91 2.62 2.97 -13.44
CA GLU A 91 1.67 3.89 -12.79
C GLU A 91 0.37 4.06 -13.58
N ASP A 92 0.45 4.11 -14.91
CA ASP A 92 -0.70 4.30 -15.80
C ASP A 92 -1.82 3.30 -15.52
N LYS A 93 -1.44 2.04 -15.25
CA LYS A 93 -2.40 0.98 -14.99
C LYS A 93 -3.20 1.19 -13.70
N ILE A 94 -2.64 1.86 -12.70
CA ILE A 94 -3.36 2.14 -11.45
C ILE A 94 -4.47 3.17 -11.69
N LEU A 95 -4.19 4.16 -12.55
CA LEU A 95 -5.13 5.24 -12.86
C LEU A 95 -6.36 4.72 -13.64
N ASP A 96 -6.16 3.76 -14.54
CA ASP A 96 -7.23 3.16 -15.36
C ASP A 96 -8.33 2.46 -14.53
N ILE A 97 -7.98 1.95 -13.34
CA ILE A 97 -8.96 1.31 -12.44
C ILE A 97 -10.10 2.30 -12.11
N TYR A 98 -9.78 3.58 -11.94
CA TYR A 98 -10.78 4.60 -11.61
C TYR A 98 -11.78 4.83 -12.74
N SER A 99 -11.32 4.71 -13.99
CA SER A 99 -12.19 4.84 -15.15
C SER A 99 -13.14 3.65 -15.31
N LEU A 100 -12.73 2.45 -14.88
CA LEU A 100 -13.53 1.23 -14.97
C LEU A 100 -14.45 1.03 -13.74
N TYR A 101 -14.12 1.64 -12.61
CA TYR A 101 -14.76 1.39 -11.32
C TYR A 101 -16.27 1.64 -11.33
N GLU A 102 -16.73 2.72 -11.96
CA GLU A 102 -18.17 3.07 -11.98
C GLU A 102 -19.01 2.04 -12.74
N GLU A 103 -18.44 1.40 -13.77
CA GLU A 103 -19.14 0.46 -14.63
C GLU A 103 -19.07 -0.98 -14.11
N PHE A 104 -17.90 -1.42 -13.65
CA PHE A 104 -17.66 -2.84 -13.32
C PHE A 104 -17.46 -3.11 -11.83
N GLY A 105 -17.30 -2.07 -11.01
CA GLY A 105 -16.91 -2.20 -9.61
C GLY A 105 -15.44 -2.60 -9.43
N PHE A 106 -14.96 -2.53 -8.19
CA PHE A 106 -13.52 -2.71 -7.89
C PHE A 106 -12.95 -4.05 -8.34
N GLU A 107 -13.55 -5.18 -7.91
CA GLU A 107 -12.95 -6.50 -8.13
C GLU A 107 -12.80 -6.81 -9.62
N LYS A 108 -13.82 -6.52 -10.42
CA LYS A 108 -13.80 -6.77 -11.86
C LYS A 108 -12.88 -5.79 -12.59
N SER A 109 -12.88 -4.52 -12.22
CA SER A 109 -11.98 -3.51 -12.79
C SER A 109 -10.51 -3.87 -12.52
N PHE A 110 -10.21 -4.34 -11.31
CA PHE A 110 -8.87 -4.78 -10.92
C PHE A 110 -8.41 -5.98 -11.77
N GLU A 111 -9.24 -7.02 -11.87
CA GLU A 111 -8.94 -8.19 -12.68
C GLU A 111 -8.75 -7.84 -14.16
N MET A 112 -9.56 -6.94 -14.72
CA MET A 112 -9.41 -6.49 -16.10
C MET A 112 -8.06 -5.79 -16.35
N GLN A 113 -7.58 -5.03 -15.36
CA GLN A 113 -6.38 -4.21 -15.51
C GLN A 113 -5.08 -5.00 -15.29
N PHE A 114 -5.08 -5.88 -14.30
CA PHE A 114 -3.90 -6.64 -13.86
C PHE A 114 -3.90 -8.10 -14.32
N GLY A 115 -5.03 -8.62 -14.78
CA GLY A 115 -5.16 -9.98 -15.32
C GLY A 115 -5.29 -11.08 -14.25
N LYS A 116 -5.23 -10.73 -12.96
CA LYS A 116 -5.54 -11.62 -11.83
C LYS A 116 -6.40 -10.88 -10.80
N ASP A 117 -7.06 -11.62 -9.94
CA ASP A 117 -7.84 -11.02 -8.86
C ASP A 117 -6.94 -10.41 -7.78
N TYR A 118 -7.45 -9.39 -7.07
CA TYR A 118 -6.68 -8.67 -6.07
C TYR A 118 -6.28 -9.52 -4.85
N ARG A 119 -6.97 -10.64 -4.56
CA ARG A 119 -6.64 -11.49 -3.41
C ARG A 119 -5.39 -12.30 -3.71
N THR A 120 -5.26 -12.80 -4.94
CA THR A 120 -4.03 -13.42 -5.43
C THR A 120 -2.85 -12.46 -5.33
N TYR A 121 -3.02 -11.21 -5.80
CA TYR A 121 -1.99 -10.18 -5.64
C TYR A 121 -1.65 -9.85 -4.18
N LEU A 122 -2.63 -9.88 -3.27
CA LEU A 122 -2.36 -9.69 -1.85
C LEU A 122 -1.51 -10.83 -1.27
N GLU A 123 -1.71 -12.08 -1.71
CA GLU A 123 -0.86 -13.20 -1.26
C GLU A 123 0.56 -13.04 -1.79
N GLU A 124 0.72 -12.73 -3.08
CA GLU A 124 2.03 -12.42 -3.70
C GLU A 124 2.72 -11.23 -2.99
N PHE A 125 1.95 -10.20 -2.62
CA PHE A 125 2.45 -9.05 -1.86
C PHE A 125 2.90 -9.42 -0.44
N TYR A 126 2.21 -10.33 0.25
CA TYR A 126 2.66 -10.77 1.57
C TYR A 126 3.96 -11.58 1.49
N GLU A 127 4.13 -12.39 0.45
CA GLU A 127 5.40 -13.08 0.17
C GLU A 127 6.52 -12.07 -0.13
N PHE A 128 6.21 -11.02 -0.91
CA PHE A 128 7.14 -9.92 -1.16
C PHE A 128 7.58 -9.21 0.14
N LEU A 129 6.66 -9.02 1.09
CA LEU A 129 6.98 -8.43 2.40
C LEU A 129 7.84 -9.33 3.31
N ASP A 130 8.12 -10.58 2.92
CA ASP A 130 9.05 -11.47 3.59
C ASP A 130 10.47 -11.44 2.99
N LEU A 131 10.68 -10.68 1.90
CA LEU A 131 11.99 -10.49 1.30
C LEU A 131 12.90 -9.62 2.18
N PRO A 132 14.23 -9.68 1.96
CA PRO A 132 15.18 -8.75 2.57
C PRO A 132 14.82 -7.29 2.33
N GLU A 133 15.18 -6.42 3.28
CA GLU A 133 14.90 -4.98 3.24
C GLU A 133 15.36 -4.31 1.94
N ASP A 134 16.55 -4.66 1.45
CA ASP A 134 17.12 -4.12 0.22
C ASP A 134 16.30 -4.50 -1.02
N GLU A 135 15.76 -5.72 -1.07
CA GLU A 135 14.86 -6.16 -2.14
C GLU A 135 13.51 -5.43 -2.08
N ILE A 136 12.95 -5.26 -0.88
CA ILE A 136 11.70 -4.51 -0.70
C ILE A 136 11.89 -3.05 -1.15
N MET A 137 13.00 -2.41 -0.77
CA MET A 137 13.28 -1.03 -1.10
C MET A 137 13.63 -0.81 -2.59
N ALA A 138 14.08 -1.84 -3.29
CA ALA A 138 14.46 -1.75 -4.70
C ALA A 138 13.30 -1.33 -5.61
N ILE A 139 12.04 -1.64 -5.25
CA ILE A 139 10.86 -1.27 -6.05
C ILE A 139 10.65 0.24 -6.15
N LEU A 140 11.23 1.03 -5.23
CA LEU A 140 11.17 2.49 -5.24
C LEU A 140 12.29 3.12 -6.12
N LEU A 141 13.16 2.30 -6.69
CA LEU A 141 14.25 2.69 -7.59
C LEU A 141 13.91 2.46 -9.06
N SER A 142 12.88 1.65 -9.32
CA SER A 142 12.41 1.28 -10.65
C SER A 142 11.62 2.44 -11.27
N ASN A 143 12.24 3.15 -12.21
CA ASN A 143 11.55 3.98 -13.21
C ASN A 143 11.90 3.45 -14.60
#